data_AF-A0A545AW80-F1
#
_entry.id   AF-A0A545AW80-F1
#
_cell.length_a   1.000
_cell.length_b   1.000
_cell.length_c   1.000
_cell.angle_alpha   90.00
_cell.angle_beta   90.00
_cell.angle_gamma   90.00
#
_symmetry.space_group_name_H-M   'P 1'
#
loop_
_entity.id
_entity.type
_entity.pdbx_description
1 polymer ?
#
loop_
_entity_poly.entity_id
_entity_poly.type
_entity_poly.pdbx_seq_one_letter_code
_entity_poly.pdbx_strand_id
1 'polypeptide(L)'
;MVSPDLFDGIDCRLSATAGGRPRAVGTVATQASITAGQILQAASVATLIEGTAGRRMPWGHYLSRPGVIETVSPANLHHVASAWRTSETALPNLAAIADRLHVDIQESPLLDQAVAIWTPRTRVRWILEYSESRPEVELSVESGEYRTIRMSGAALSARAVNDFCAAVAMHDWLLTIVLDAIQRSRLELGVDSKCLARLRPTIDRFLHLWMPAARMDKTLRPYWQALDGAAGLTEQWQIQVSRIRDQLALHTVGLLEEASDRAQQTTDVA
;
A
#
# COMPACT_ATOMS: atom_id res chain seq x y z
N MET A 1 10.24 -10.48 -2.85
CA MET A 1 10.05 -11.84 -2.29
C MET A 1 8.72 -11.86 -1.57
N VAL A 2 7.97 -12.96 -1.64
CA VAL A 2 6.68 -13.10 -0.96
C VAL A 2 6.74 -14.36 -0.11
N SER A 3 6.30 -14.27 1.14
CA SER A 3 6.24 -15.43 2.04
C SER A 3 5.13 -16.40 1.60
N PRO A 4 5.17 -17.66 2.04
CA PRO A 4 3.97 -18.50 2.04
C PRO A 4 2.83 -17.86 2.84
N ASP A 5 1.60 -18.28 2.55
CA ASP A 5 0.43 -17.91 3.35
C ASP A 5 0.48 -18.58 4.73
N LEU A 6 0.29 -17.76 5.76
CA LEU A 6 -0.01 -18.20 7.13
C LEU A 6 -1.51 -18.12 7.33
N PHE A 7 -2.09 -19.08 8.07
CA PHE A 7 -3.53 -19.12 8.31
C PHE A 7 -3.85 -19.01 9.80
N ASP A 8 -4.61 -17.98 10.16
CA ASP A 8 -5.13 -17.78 11.51
C ASP A 8 -6.62 -18.14 11.56
N GLY A 9 -6.99 -19.01 12.49
CA GLY A 9 -8.40 -19.33 12.76
C GLY A 9 -9.08 -18.20 13.53
N ILE A 10 -10.27 -17.79 13.10
CA ILE A 10 -11.06 -16.76 13.77
C ILE A 10 -12.46 -17.28 14.13
N ASP A 11 -12.99 -16.81 15.25
CA ASP A 11 -14.39 -16.99 15.68
C ASP A 11 -14.80 -15.69 16.38
N CYS A 12 -15.51 -14.82 15.65
CA CYS A 12 -15.79 -13.46 16.11
C CYS A 12 -17.18 -12.99 15.69
N ARG A 13 -17.57 -11.81 16.18
CA ARG A 13 -18.73 -11.09 15.64
C ARG A 13 -18.26 -10.08 14.60
N LEU A 14 -19.00 -9.95 13.51
CA LEU A 14 -18.74 -8.95 12.48
C LEU A 14 -19.46 -7.65 12.82
N SER A 15 -18.88 -6.54 12.38
CA SER A 15 -19.59 -5.25 12.37
C SER A 15 -20.56 -5.18 11.19
N ALA A 16 -21.77 -4.63 11.39
CA ALA A 16 -22.73 -4.36 10.31
C ALA A 16 -23.45 -3.02 10.54
N THR A 17 -23.77 -2.29 9.46
CA THR A 17 -24.35 -0.94 9.56
C THR A 17 -25.78 -0.91 10.10
N ALA A 18 -26.52 -2.01 9.99
CA ALA A 18 -27.87 -2.16 10.55
C ALA A 18 -27.87 -2.50 12.06
N GLY A 19 -26.74 -2.32 12.77
CA GLY A 19 -26.60 -2.66 14.20
C GLY A 19 -26.50 -4.16 14.50
N GLY A 20 -26.69 -5.03 13.50
CA GLY A 20 -26.46 -6.46 13.61
C GLY A 20 -25.01 -6.81 13.91
N ARG A 21 -24.78 -7.93 14.60
CA ARG A 21 -23.44 -8.46 14.90
C ARG A 21 -23.38 -9.95 14.59
N PRO A 22 -23.49 -10.34 13.31
CA PRO A 22 -23.52 -11.74 12.94
C PRO A 22 -22.21 -12.41 13.39
N ARG A 23 -22.33 -13.62 13.95
CA ARG A 23 -21.16 -14.42 14.30
C ARG A 23 -20.58 -15.03 13.03
N ALA A 24 -19.27 -15.04 12.91
CA ALA A 24 -18.57 -15.64 11.79
C ALA A 24 -17.35 -16.43 12.27
N VAL A 25 -17.07 -17.52 11.57
CA VAL A 25 -15.99 -18.46 11.91
C VAL A 25 -15.29 -18.87 10.63
N GLY A 26 -13.96 -18.96 10.67
CA GLY A 26 -13.20 -19.34 9.50
C GLY A 26 -11.71 -19.16 9.67
N THR A 27 -11.02 -18.97 8.55
CA THR A 27 -9.59 -18.72 8.52
C THR A 27 -9.26 -17.44 7.74
N VAL A 28 -8.22 -16.75 8.17
CA VAL A 28 -7.66 -15.57 7.52
C VAL A 28 -6.30 -15.95 6.96
N ALA A 29 -6.03 -15.61 5.70
CA ALA A 29 -4.71 -15.76 5.10
C ALA A 29 -3.90 -14.50 5.35
N THR A 30 -2.66 -14.65 5.82
CA THR A 30 -1.73 -13.55 6.04
C THR A 30 -0.42 -13.84 5.34
N GLN A 31 0.11 -12.85 4.64
CA GLN A 31 1.40 -12.94 3.97
C GLN A 31 2.19 -11.66 4.17
N ALA A 32 3.51 -11.77 3.97
CA ALA A 32 4.39 -10.61 3.90
C ALA A 32 5.22 -10.62 2.62
N SER A 33 5.57 -9.43 2.17
CA SER A 33 6.46 -9.23 1.04
C SER A 33 7.52 -8.20 1.34
N ILE A 34 8.72 -8.42 0.79
CA ILE A 34 9.80 -7.45 0.80
C ILE A 34 10.11 -7.09 -0.65
N THR A 35 9.95 -5.81 -0.97
CA THR A 35 10.26 -5.23 -2.29
C THR A 35 11.59 -4.49 -2.22
N ALA A 36 12.47 -4.83 -3.17
CA ALA A 36 13.82 -4.26 -3.31
C ALA A 36 14.69 -4.32 -2.03
N GLY A 37 14.40 -5.27 -1.12
CA GLY A 37 15.11 -5.40 0.15
C GLY A 37 14.81 -4.30 1.17
N GLN A 38 13.85 -3.40 0.91
CA GLN A 38 13.69 -2.17 1.68
C GLN A 38 12.25 -1.88 2.10
N ILE A 39 11.26 -2.29 1.29
CA ILE A 39 9.85 -2.04 1.57
C ILE A 39 9.23 -3.32 2.08
N LEU A 40 8.87 -3.35 3.36
CA LEU A 40 8.11 -4.44 3.98
C LEU A 40 6.62 -4.13 3.93
N GLN A 41 5.84 -5.10 3.44
CA GLN A 41 4.38 -5.08 3.51
C GLN A 41 3.90 -6.38 4.15
N ALA A 42 2.93 -6.29 5.05
CA ALA A 42 2.19 -7.44 5.56
C ALA A 42 0.70 -7.21 5.28
N ALA A 43 0.00 -8.26 4.87
CA ALA A 43 -1.40 -8.16 4.50
C ALA A 43 -2.17 -9.40 4.95
N SER A 44 -3.37 -9.16 5.47
CA SER A 44 -4.32 -10.20 5.87
C SER A 44 -5.59 -10.10 5.03
N VAL A 45 -6.03 -11.23 4.51
CA VAL A 45 -7.16 -11.33 3.59
C VAL A 45 -8.04 -12.53 3.92
N ALA A 46 -9.35 -12.36 3.74
CA ALA A 46 -10.30 -13.45 3.78
C ALA A 46 -11.50 -13.16 2.87
N THR A 47 -12.09 -14.21 2.32
CA THR A 47 -13.37 -14.19 1.63
C THR A 47 -14.48 -14.43 2.65
N LEU A 48 -15.40 -13.48 2.77
CA LEU A 48 -16.59 -13.64 3.62
C LEU A 48 -17.75 -14.24 2.81
N ILE A 49 -18.33 -15.33 3.31
CA ILE A 49 -19.52 -15.97 2.72
C ILE A 49 -20.61 -16.19 3.77
N GLU A 50 -21.84 -16.38 3.30
CA GLU A 50 -22.93 -16.81 4.16
C GLU A 50 -22.85 -18.33 4.40
N GLY A 51 -22.87 -18.74 5.67
CA GLY A 51 -22.84 -20.16 6.02
C GLY A 51 -24.19 -20.83 5.78
N THR A 52 -24.18 -22.02 5.18
CA THR A 52 -25.40 -22.75 4.81
C THR A 52 -25.96 -23.61 5.94
N ALA A 53 -25.15 -23.93 6.96
CA ALA A 53 -25.52 -24.86 8.02
C ALA A 53 -26.40 -24.25 9.12
N GLY A 54 -26.47 -22.91 9.22
CA GLY A 54 -27.18 -22.20 10.30
C GLY A 54 -26.62 -22.48 11.71
N ARG A 55 -25.43 -23.10 11.81
CA ARG A 55 -24.73 -23.43 13.05
C ARG A 55 -23.23 -23.45 12.83
N ARG A 56 -22.45 -23.33 13.92
CA ARG A 56 -21.00 -23.48 13.87
C ARG A 56 -20.62 -24.91 13.51
N MET A 57 -19.69 -25.06 12.57
CA MET A 57 -19.14 -26.35 12.16
C MET A 57 -17.90 -26.73 12.99
N PRO A 58 -17.47 -28.00 13.00
CA PRO A 58 -16.19 -28.39 13.58
C PRO A 58 -15.01 -27.69 12.90
N TRP A 59 -13.88 -27.51 13.59
CA TRP A 59 -12.71 -26.81 13.02
C TRP A 59 -12.19 -27.42 11.71
N GLY A 60 -12.28 -28.75 11.53
CA GLY A 60 -11.87 -29.39 10.27
C GLY A 60 -12.61 -28.85 9.03
N HIS A 61 -13.86 -28.42 9.19
CA HIS A 61 -14.62 -27.74 8.12
C HIS A 61 -13.95 -26.44 7.70
N TYR A 62 -13.60 -25.57 8.65
CA TYR A 62 -12.98 -24.28 8.35
C TYR A 62 -11.51 -24.42 7.90
N LEU A 63 -10.77 -25.37 8.46
CA LEU A 63 -9.36 -25.61 8.11
C LEU A 63 -9.20 -26.20 6.70
N SER A 64 -10.24 -26.88 6.16
CA SER A 64 -10.26 -27.32 4.76
C SER A 64 -10.61 -26.20 3.76
N ARG A 65 -10.92 -24.99 4.25
CA ARG A 65 -11.29 -23.81 3.46
C ARG A 65 -10.40 -22.61 3.83
N PRO A 66 -9.11 -22.68 3.50
CA PRO A 66 -8.16 -21.63 3.82
C PRO A 66 -8.58 -20.28 3.25
N GLY A 67 -8.52 -19.23 4.09
CA GLY A 67 -8.87 -17.86 3.72
C GLY A 67 -10.37 -17.60 3.58
N VAL A 68 -11.25 -18.49 4.06
CA VAL A 68 -12.70 -18.31 4.02
C VAL A 68 -13.24 -18.12 5.43
N ILE A 69 -14.10 -17.10 5.59
CA ILE A 69 -14.89 -16.83 6.78
C ILE A 69 -16.36 -17.05 6.44
N GLU A 70 -17.05 -17.85 7.25
CA GLU A 70 -18.47 -18.15 7.06
C GLU A 70 -19.29 -17.54 8.20
N THR A 71 -20.40 -16.86 7.88
CA THR A 71 -21.35 -16.45 8.92
C THR A 71 -22.10 -17.67 9.48
N VAL A 72 -22.24 -17.73 10.79
CA VAL A 72 -22.95 -18.81 11.49
C VAL A 72 -24.47 -18.61 11.44
N SER A 73 -24.90 -17.36 11.34
CA SER A 73 -26.30 -16.95 11.25
C SER A 73 -26.52 -16.19 9.95
N PRO A 74 -27.77 -16.15 9.43
CA PRO A 74 -28.10 -15.35 8.27
C PRO A 74 -27.65 -13.91 8.47
N ALA A 75 -26.99 -13.36 7.45
CA ALA A 75 -26.37 -12.05 7.54
C ALA A 75 -26.47 -11.37 6.18
N ASN A 76 -26.95 -10.12 6.18
CA ASN A 76 -26.85 -9.32 4.98
C ASN A 76 -25.39 -8.85 4.81
N LEU A 77 -24.66 -9.53 3.93
CA LEU A 77 -23.24 -9.27 3.67
C LEU A 77 -22.97 -7.85 3.16
N HIS A 78 -23.93 -7.21 2.48
CA HIS A 78 -23.81 -5.82 2.06
C HIS A 78 -23.74 -4.85 3.27
N HIS A 79 -24.49 -5.12 4.34
CA HIS A 79 -24.38 -4.33 5.58
C HIS A 79 -23.05 -4.55 6.31
N VAL A 80 -22.47 -5.75 6.21
CA VAL A 80 -21.13 -6.05 6.74
C VAL A 80 -20.06 -5.34 5.92
N ALA A 81 -20.11 -5.45 4.59
CA ALA A 81 -19.22 -4.77 3.66
C ALA A 81 -19.25 -3.25 3.87
N SER A 82 -20.44 -2.68 4.00
CA SER A 82 -20.63 -1.26 4.30
C SER A 82 -20.01 -0.83 5.64
N ALA A 83 -20.10 -1.67 6.68
CA ALA A 83 -19.51 -1.37 7.99
C ALA A 83 -17.98 -1.49 7.95
N TRP A 84 -17.47 -2.50 7.26
CA TRP A 84 -16.04 -2.68 7.01
C TRP A 84 -15.41 -1.44 6.36
N ARG A 85 -16.15 -0.85 5.42
CA ARG A 85 -15.76 0.32 4.64
C ARG A 85 -15.73 1.61 5.45
N THR A 86 -16.57 1.75 6.46
CA THR A 86 -16.81 3.04 7.15
C THR A 86 -16.22 3.12 8.56
N SER A 87 -15.81 2.00 9.15
CA SER A 87 -15.35 1.96 10.53
C SER A 87 -13.95 1.38 10.62
N GLU A 88 -12.95 2.20 10.99
CA GLU A 88 -11.56 1.74 11.24
C GLU A 88 -11.49 0.60 12.28
N THR A 89 -12.45 0.53 13.20
CA THR A 89 -12.53 -0.48 14.26
C THR A 89 -13.47 -1.64 13.94
N ALA A 90 -13.88 -1.80 12.67
CA ALA A 90 -14.69 -2.93 12.24
C ALA A 90 -14.05 -4.28 12.61
N LEU A 91 -14.87 -5.20 13.14
CA LEU A 91 -14.44 -6.55 13.47
C LEU A 91 -14.69 -7.51 12.29
N PRO A 92 -13.80 -8.49 12.05
CA PRO A 92 -12.54 -8.76 12.77
C PRO A 92 -11.44 -7.73 12.49
N ASN A 93 -10.55 -7.48 13.45
CA ASN A 93 -9.39 -6.62 13.21
C ASN A 93 -8.29 -7.37 12.43
N LEU A 94 -8.44 -7.48 11.12
CA LEU A 94 -7.46 -8.13 10.23
C LEU A 94 -6.12 -7.40 10.20
N ALA A 95 -6.11 -6.09 10.46
CA ALA A 95 -4.88 -5.29 10.53
C ALA A 95 -4.01 -5.75 11.70
N ALA A 96 -4.59 -6.08 12.86
CA ALA A 96 -3.83 -6.63 14.00
C ALA A 96 -3.14 -7.97 13.67
N ILE A 97 -3.77 -8.82 12.84
CA ILE A 97 -3.18 -10.09 12.40
C ILE A 97 -1.98 -9.81 11.48
N ALA A 98 -2.12 -8.89 10.52
CA ALA A 98 -1.02 -8.49 9.64
C ALA A 98 0.11 -7.78 10.41
N ASP A 99 -0.23 -6.92 11.36
CA ASP A 99 0.72 -6.17 12.20
C ASP A 99 1.61 -7.12 13.02
N ARG A 100 1.08 -8.25 13.50
CA ARG A 100 1.88 -9.27 14.19
C ARG A 100 2.99 -9.79 13.29
N LEU A 101 2.65 -10.24 12.08
CA LEU A 101 3.65 -10.70 11.10
C LEU A 101 4.63 -9.59 10.72
N HIS A 102 4.15 -8.36 10.58
CA HIS A 102 4.99 -7.21 10.29
C HIS A 102 6.04 -6.98 11.40
N VAL A 103 5.63 -7.02 12.66
CA VAL A 103 6.53 -6.89 13.82
C VAL A 103 7.52 -8.04 13.88
N ASP A 104 7.05 -9.28 13.73
CA ASP A 104 7.90 -10.48 13.76
C ASP A 104 9.02 -10.40 12.69
N ILE A 105 8.71 -9.89 11.50
CA ILE A 105 9.70 -9.69 10.43
C ILE A 105 10.65 -8.56 10.77
N GLN A 106 10.15 -7.40 11.25
CA GLN A 106 11.00 -6.26 11.61
C GLN A 106 11.99 -6.57 12.73
N GLU A 107 11.58 -7.39 13.70
CA GLU A 107 12.42 -7.80 14.84
C GLU A 107 13.36 -8.97 14.48
N SER A 108 13.25 -9.52 13.27
CA SER A 108 14.06 -10.65 12.85
C SER A 108 15.55 -10.30 12.81
N PRO A 109 16.43 -11.12 13.42
CA PRO A 109 17.87 -10.91 13.37
C PRO A 109 18.48 -11.18 11.99
N LEU A 110 17.69 -11.67 11.03
CA LEU A 110 18.11 -11.88 9.64
C LEU A 110 18.09 -10.58 8.81
N LEU A 111 17.49 -9.51 9.33
CA LEU A 111 17.53 -8.20 8.69
C LEU A 111 18.78 -7.44 9.12
N ASP A 112 19.35 -6.65 8.20
CA ASP A 112 20.51 -5.78 8.46
C ASP A 112 20.18 -4.58 9.38
N GLN A 113 18.88 -4.35 9.63
CA GLN A 113 18.32 -3.24 10.40
C GLN A 113 18.82 -1.85 9.95
N ALA A 114 19.32 -1.75 8.71
CA ALA A 114 19.89 -0.53 8.16
C ALA A 114 18.78 0.35 7.56
N VAL A 115 17.98 0.99 8.42
CA VAL A 115 16.85 1.83 8.00
C VAL A 115 17.35 3.06 7.25
N ALA A 116 17.04 3.12 5.95
CA ALA A 116 17.38 4.19 5.03
C ALA A 116 16.76 5.54 5.41
N ILE A 117 15.44 5.46 5.62
CA ILE A 117 14.51 6.56 5.75
C ILE A 117 13.48 6.05 6.74
N TRP A 118 13.30 6.78 7.84
CA TRP A 118 12.25 6.49 8.77
C TRP A 118 10.94 7.07 8.24
N THR A 119 9.91 6.24 8.18
CA THR A 119 8.58 6.61 7.69
C THR A 119 7.53 6.05 8.63
N PRO A 120 6.45 6.80 8.94
CA PRO A 120 5.34 6.23 9.68
C PRO A 120 4.75 5.04 8.93
N ARG A 121 4.14 4.11 9.67
CA ARG A 121 3.47 2.96 9.07
C ARG A 121 2.21 3.44 8.37
N THR A 122 2.02 3.01 7.12
CA THR A 122 0.77 3.21 6.40
C THR A 122 -0.05 1.93 6.44
N ARG A 123 -1.35 2.09 6.68
CA ARG A 123 -2.33 1.01 6.69
C ARG A 123 -3.32 1.23 5.56
N VAL A 124 -3.55 0.18 4.80
CA VAL A 124 -4.57 0.17 3.75
C VAL A 124 -5.60 -0.88 4.09
N ARG A 125 -6.85 -0.44 4.26
CA ARG A 125 -7.99 -1.34 4.31
C ARG A 125 -8.60 -1.43 2.94
N TRP A 126 -9.04 -2.61 2.55
CA TRP A 126 -9.72 -2.77 1.28
C TRP A 126 -10.89 -3.73 1.35
N ILE A 127 -11.75 -3.66 0.34
CA ILE A 127 -12.85 -4.58 0.12
C ILE A 127 -13.13 -4.71 -1.38
N LEU A 128 -13.41 -5.94 -1.81
CA LEU A 128 -13.99 -6.22 -3.12
C LEU A 128 -15.41 -6.74 -2.91
N GLU A 129 -16.40 -6.04 -3.46
CA GLU A 129 -17.78 -6.50 -3.54
C GLU A 129 -18.02 -7.08 -4.94
N TYR A 130 -18.48 -8.34 -5.02
CA TYR A 130 -18.81 -8.94 -6.30
C TYR A 130 -19.98 -8.18 -6.94
N SER A 131 -19.83 -7.81 -8.20
CA SER A 131 -20.85 -7.13 -9.00
C SER A 131 -20.74 -7.55 -10.46
N GLU A 132 -21.89 -7.71 -11.13
CA GLU A 132 -21.94 -7.92 -12.58
C GLU A 132 -21.70 -6.62 -13.39
N SER A 133 -21.59 -5.49 -12.68
CA SER A 133 -21.30 -4.18 -13.28
C SER A 133 -19.85 -4.06 -13.75
N ARG A 134 -19.52 -2.91 -14.38
CA ARG A 134 -18.15 -2.59 -14.78
C ARG A 134 -17.22 -2.58 -13.55
N PRO A 135 -15.92 -2.91 -13.73
CA PRO A 135 -14.95 -2.83 -12.65
C PRO A 135 -14.84 -1.39 -12.15
N GLU A 136 -15.10 -1.19 -10.88
CA GLU A 136 -14.91 0.10 -10.19
C GLU A 136 -13.84 -0.06 -9.14
N VAL A 137 -13.05 1.00 -8.96
CA VAL A 137 -12.09 1.09 -7.88
C VAL A 137 -11.94 2.54 -7.44
N GLU A 138 -11.86 2.73 -6.14
CA GLU A 138 -11.71 4.02 -5.49
C GLU A 138 -10.63 3.90 -4.42
N LEU A 139 -9.69 4.84 -4.39
CA LEU A 139 -8.72 5.02 -3.31
C LEU A 139 -9.10 6.29 -2.54
N SER A 140 -9.31 6.15 -1.24
CA SER A 140 -9.61 7.27 -0.35
C SER A 140 -8.51 7.40 0.70
N VAL A 141 -8.00 8.61 0.90
CA VAL A 141 -7.05 8.94 1.96
C VAL A 141 -7.83 9.47 3.15
N GLU A 142 -7.98 8.65 4.18
CA GLU A 142 -8.73 9.00 5.38
C GLU A 142 -7.87 9.83 6.34
N SER A 143 -6.57 9.51 6.42
CA SER A 143 -5.58 10.22 7.22
C SER A 143 -4.16 10.05 6.67
N GLY A 144 -3.18 10.72 7.29
CA GLY A 144 -1.77 10.57 6.94
C GLY A 144 -1.23 9.14 7.01
N GLU A 145 -1.87 8.25 7.76
CA GLU A 145 -1.45 6.84 7.96
C GLU A 145 -2.49 5.79 7.52
N TYR A 146 -3.75 6.18 7.27
CA TYR A 146 -4.83 5.27 6.93
C TYR A 146 -5.44 5.59 5.55
N ARG A 147 -5.56 4.56 4.70
CA ARG A 147 -6.25 4.64 3.41
C ARG A 147 -7.28 3.52 3.29
N THR A 148 -8.29 3.76 2.46
CA THR A 148 -9.25 2.75 2.05
C THR A 148 -9.22 2.53 0.54
N ILE A 149 -9.31 1.27 0.11
CA ILE A 149 -9.51 0.90 -1.31
C ILE A 149 -10.84 0.17 -1.41
N ARG A 150 -11.71 0.69 -2.26
CA ARG A 150 -12.98 0.03 -2.60
C ARG A 150 -12.89 -0.53 -3.98
N MET A 151 -13.38 -1.75 -4.16
CA MET A 151 -13.47 -2.38 -5.47
C MET A 151 -14.84 -3.00 -5.63
N SER A 152 -15.38 -2.91 -6.84
CA SER A 152 -16.54 -3.68 -7.25
C SER A 152 -16.30 -4.29 -8.63
N GLY A 153 -16.82 -5.48 -8.89
CA GLY A 153 -16.75 -6.09 -10.22
C GLY A 153 -16.61 -7.61 -10.22
N ALA A 154 -15.99 -8.14 -11.28
CA ALA A 154 -15.88 -9.56 -11.56
C ALA A 154 -15.25 -10.37 -10.42
N ALA A 155 -15.55 -11.67 -10.40
CA ALA A 155 -15.01 -12.62 -9.43
C ALA A 155 -13.48 -12.76 -9.61
N LEU A 156 -12.73 -11.96 -8.86
CA LEU A 156 -11.28 -12.07 -8.70
C LEU A 156 -10.96 -12.99 -7.52
N SER A 157 -9.84 -13.69 -7.59
CA SER A 157 -9.36 -14.44 -6.43
C SER A 157 -8.92 -13.46 -5.32
N ALA A 158 -9.14 -13.84 -4.06
CA ALA A 158 -8.75 -13.02 -2.91
C ALA A 158 -7.25 -12.66 -2.93
N ARG A 159 -6.41 -13.58 -3.41
CA ARG A 159 -4.97 -13.34 -3.60
C ARG A 159 -4.67 -12.31 -4.67
N ALA A 160 -5.34 -12.36 -5.83
CA ALA A 160 -5.15 -11.35 -6.88
C ALA A 160 -5.54 -9.96 -6.40
N VAL A 161 -6.66 -9.85 -5.66
CA VAL A 161 -7.09 -8.57 -5.05
C VAL A 161 -6.09 -8.10 -4.01
N ASN A 162 -5.60 -8.99 -3.14
CA ASN A 162 -4.61 -8.63 -2.15
C ASN A 162 -3.32 -8.12 -2.80
N ASP A 163 -2.81 -8.80 -3.83
CA ASP A 163 -1.60 -8.40 -4.54
C ASP A 163 -1.79 -7.07 -5.28
N PHE A 164 -2.99 -6.83 -5.84
CA PHE A 164 -3.37 -5.52 -6.39
C PHE A 164 -3.34 -4.42 -5.33
N CYS A 165 -4.05 -4.61 -4.21
CA CYS A 165 -4.12 -3.62 -3.14
C CYS A 165 -2.74 -3.37 -2.49
N ALA A 166 -1.91 -4.41 -2.35
CA ALA A 166 -0.54 -4.26 -1.88
C ALA A 166 0.30 -3.42 -2.85
N ALA A 167 0.16 -3.63 -4.15
CA ALA A 167 0.84 -2.81 -5.14
C ALA A 167 0.33 -1.37 -5.15
N VAL A 168 -0.98 -1.12 -5.06
CA VAL A 168 -1.53 0.26 -4.92
C VAL A 168 -0.97 0.94 -3.67
N ALA A 169 -1.00 0.26 -2.52
CA ALA A 169 -0.47 0.76 -1.25
C ALA A 169 1.03 1.14 -1.35
N MET A 170 1.82 0.34 -2.07
CA MET A 170 3.23 0.62 -2.30
C MET A 170 3.44 1.89 -3.13
N HIS A 171 2.67 2.10 -4.19
CA HIS A 171 2.81 3.29 -5.04
C HIS A 171 2.34 4.56 -4.32
N ASP A 172 1.22 4.51 -3.58
CA ASP A 172 0.78 5.61 -2.73
C ASP A 172 1.83 5.98 -1.67
N TRP A 173 2.44 4.96 -1.04
CA TRP A 173 3.52 5.16 -0.09
C TRP A 173 4.76 5.77 -0.76
N LEU A 174 5.19 5.28 -1.92
CA LEU A 174 6.33 5.84 -2.66
C LEU A 174 6.12 7.33 -2.97
N LEU A 175 4.92 7.70 -3.41
CA LEU A 175 4.57 9.10 -3.66
C LEU A 175 4.65 9.93 -2.38
N THR A 176 4.11 9.42 -1.27
CA THR A 176 4.20 10.05 0.05
C THR A 176 5.67 10.29 0.47
N ILE A 177 6.54 9.29 0.26
CA ILE A 177 7.97 9.40 0.64
C ILE A 177 8.71 10.41 -0.23
N VAL A 178 8.44 10.46 -1.54
CA VAL A 178 9.06 11.45 -2.41
C VAL A 178 8.62 12.86 -2.04
N LEU A 179 7.34 13.07 -1.76
CA LEU A 179 6.82 14.37 -1.32
C LEU A 179 7.45 14.82 0.00
N ASP A 180 7.52 13.94 1.01
CA ASP A 180 8.18 14.24 2.29
C ASP A 180 9.68 14.54 2.10
N ALA A 181 10.37 13.79 1.24
CA ALA A 181 11.79 14.03 0.95
C ALA A 181 12.03 15.40 0.28
N ILE A 182 11.18 15.80 -0.66
CA ILE A 182 11.23 17.14 -1.30
C ILE A 182 10.98 18.23 -0.26
N GLN A 183 9.99 18.05 0.62
CA GLN A 183 9.67 19.02 1.65
C GLN A 183 10.83 19.18 2.65
N ARG A 184 11.40 18.07 3.14
CA ARG A 184 12.52 18.07 4.09
C ARG A 184 13.82 18.57 3.50
N SER A 185 14.06 18.35 2.21
CA SER A 185 15.24 18.87 1.54
C SER A 185 15.23 20.37 1.38
N ARG A 186 14.03 20.99 1.43
CA ARG A 186 13.78 22.41 1.11
C ARG A 186 14.23 22.75 -0.30
N LEU A 187 13.97 21.84 -1.25
CA LEU A 187 14.34 21.97 -2.66
C LEU A 187 13.92 23.33 -3.27
N GLU A 188 12.82 23.90 -2.77
CA GLU A 188 12.29 25.23 -3.17
C GLU A 188 13.22 26.40 -2.87
N LEU A 189 14.11 26.27 -1.89
CA LEU A 189 15.03 27.34 -1.48
C LEU A 189 16.36 27.30 -2.25
N GLY A 190 16.49 26.37 -3.20
CA GLY A 190 17.72 26.11 -3.94
C GLY A 190 18.39 24.79 -3.55
N VAL A 191 19.33 24.36 -4.39
CA VAL A 191 20.09 23.14 -4.19
C VAL A 191 21.44 23.48 -3.57
N ASP A 192 21.70 22.94 -2.39
CA ASP A 192 23.01 22.93 -1.74
C ASP A 192 23.42 21.49 -1.38
N SER A 193 24.62 21.33 -0.81
CA SER A 193 25.12 20.01 -0.39
C SER A 193 24.22 19.33 0.65
N LYS A 194 23.52 20.09 1.50
CA LYS A 194 22.60 19.56 2.52
C LYS A 194 21.30 19.08 1.88
N CYS A 195 20.76 19.81 0.91
CA CYS A 195 19.61 19.42 0.11
C CYS A 195 19.88 18.11 -0.61
N LEU A 196 21.03 18.01 -1.29
CA LEU A 196 21.47 16.79 -1.97
C LEU A 196 21.63 15.62 -1.00
N ALA A 197 22.27 15.82 0.15
CA ALA A 197 22.43 14.78 1.16
C ALA A 197 21.09 14.23 1.68
N ARG A 198 20.06 15.08 1.77
CA ARG A 198 18.70 14.68 2.19
C ARG A 198 17.90 13.96 1.10
N LEU A 199 18.04 14.38 -0.17
CA LEU A 199 17.31 13.77 -1.29
C LEU A 199 17.90 12.44 -1.75
N ARG A 200 19.23 12.30 -1.64
CA ARG A 200 19.97 11.18 -2.22
C ARG A 200 19.44 9.79 -1.81
N PRO A 201 19.12 9.51 -0.53
CA PRO A 201 18.56 8.21 -0.17
C PRO A 201 17.28 7.88 -0.92
N THR A 202 16.37 8.85 -1.09
CA THR A 202 15.12 8.67 -1.84
C THR A 202 15.38 8.44 -3.33
N ILE A 203 16.29 9.22 -3.92
CA ILE A 203 16.68 9.09 -5.34
C ILE A 203 17.24 7.70 -5.62
N ASP A 204 18.26 7.30 -4.87
CA ASP A 204 19.02 6.07 -5.11
C ASP A 204 18.17 4.82 -4.81
N ARG A 205 17.28 4.90 -3.81
CA ARG A 205 16.57 3.72 -3.28
C ARG A 205 15.14 3.54 -3.78
N PHE A 206 14.43 4.64 -4.09
CA PHE A 206 12.98 4.56 -4.30
C PHE A 206 12.51 4.99 -5.68
N LEU A 207 13.23 5.89 -6.37
CA LEU A 207 12.73 6.39 -7.65
C LEU A 207 12.60 5.30 -8.74
N HIS A 208 13.49 4.31 -8.70
CA HIS A 208 13.47 3.20 -9.65
C HIS A 208 12.38 2.16 -9.34
N LEU A 209 11.70 2.26 -8.20
CA LEU A 209 10.65 1.33 -7.80
C LEU A 209 9.27 1.67 -8.39
N TRP A 210 9.14 2.84 -9.01
CA TRP A 210 7.91 3.23 -9.69
C TRP A 210 7.72 2.44 -10.98
N MET A 211 7.02 1.32 -10.87
CA MET A 211 6.70 0.43 -12.00
C MET A 211 5.22 0.02 -11.93
N PRO A 212 4.31 0.99 -12.10
CA PRO A 212 2.87 0.74 -12.01
C PRO A 212 2.43 -0.31 -13.02
N ALA A 213 1.55 -1.22 -12.59
CA ALA A 213 1.02 -2.34 -13.38
C ALA A 213 2.04 -3.33 -13.99
N ALA A 214 3.35 -3.15 -13.79
CA ALA A 214 4.37 -3.99 -14.44
C ALA A 214 4.35 -5.46 -13.97
N ARG A 215 3.92 -5.70 -12.73
CA ARG A 215 3.88 -7.03 -12.09
C ARG A 215 2.46 -7.53 -11.82
N MET A 216 1.45 -6.84 -12.33
CA MET A 216 0.05 -7.19 -12.11
C MET A 216 -0.48 -8.16 -13.16
N ASP A 217 -1.42 -9.02 -12.74
CA ASP A 217 -2.21 -9.84 -13.66
C ASP A 217 -2.94 -8.95 -14.68
N LYS A 218 -3.07 -9.43 -15.93
CA LYS A 218 -3.76 -8.69 -17.00
C LYS A 218 -5.21 -8.38 -16.66
N THR A 219 -5.88 -9.24 -15.87
CA THR A 219 -7.24 -9.07 -15.38
C THR A 219 -7.41 -7.86 -14.46
N LEU A 220 -6.32 -7.41 -13.80
CA LEU A 220 -6.31 -6.27 -12.88
C LEU A 220 -5.97 -4.94 -13.57
N ARG A 221 -5.53 -4.96 -14.83
CA ARG A 221 -5.17 -3.74 -15.57
C ARG A 221 -6.31 -2.72 -15.67
N PRO A 222 -7.57 -3.12 -15.92
CA PRO A 222 -8.68 -2.15 -15.96
C PRO A 222 -8.87 -1.43 -14.61
N TYR A 223 -8.71 -2.14 -13.49
CA TYR A 223 -8.76 -1.53 -12.16
C TYR A 223 -7.61 -0.55 -11.97
N TRP A 224 -6.37 -0.92 -12.32
CA TRP A 224 -5.24 0.00 -12.22
C TRP A 224 -5.47 1.28 -13.03
N GLN A 225 -5.93 1.16 -14.29
CA GLN A 225 -6.18 2.31 -15.16
C GLN A 225 -7.28 3.21 -14.63
N ALA A 226 -8.36 2.65 -14.10
CA ALA A 226 -9.44 3.43 -13.49
C ALA A 226 -8.96 4.18 -12.24
N LEU A 227 -8.20 3.51 -11.37
CA LEU A 227 -7.64 4.10 -10.16
C LEU A 227 -6.63 5.21 -10.49
N ASP A 228 -5.67 4.94 -11.38
CA ASP A 228 -4.64 5.90 -11.76
C ASP A 228 -5.23 7.10 -12.51
N GLY A 229 -6.24 6.87 -13.36
CA GLY A 229 -6.96 7.95 -14.03
C GLY A 229 -7.75 8.86 -13.08
N ALA A 230 -8.28 8.31 -11.97
CA ALA A 230 -9.02 9.07 -10.98
C ALA A 230 -8.11 9.76 -9.94
N ALA A 231 -7.08 9.06 -9.46
CA ALA A 231 -6.18 9.55 -8.41
C ALA A 231 -4.94 10.29 -8.95
N GLY A 232 -4.60 10.10 -10.23
CA GLY A 232 -3.44 10.74 -10.87
C GLY A 232 -2.09 10.31 -10.29
N LEU A 233 -1.97 9.08 -9.77
CA LEU A 233 -0.76 8.64 -9.05
C LEU A 233 0.49 8.74 -9.95
N THR A 234 0.40 8.24 -11.18
CA THR A 234 1.50 8.28 -12.16
C THR A 234 1.83 9.70 -12.57
N GLU A 235 0.83 10.55 -12.80
CA GLU A 235 1.04 11.95 -13.17
C GLU A 235 1.74 12.71 -12.03
N GLN A 236 1.23 12.58 -10.80
CA GLN A 236 1.82 13.19 -9.61
C GLN A 236 3.28 12.76 -9.42
N TRP A 237 3.56 11.46 -9.58
CA TRP A 237 4.93 10.94 -9.54
C TRP A 237 5.83 11.60 -10.58
N GLN A 238 5.40 11.66 -11.84
CA GLN A 238 6.20 12.26 -12.91
C GLN A 238 6.46 13.75 -12.66
N ILE A 239 5.48 14.49 -12.15
CA ILE A 239 5.65 15.89 -11.77
C ILE A 239 6.74 16.03 -10.70
N GLN A 240 6.71 15.23 -9.64
CA GLN A 240 7.71 15.32 -8.57
C GLN A 240 9.11 14.91 -9.03
N VAL A 241 9.22 13.86 -9.84
CA VAL A 241 10.51 13.42 -10.39
C VAL A 241 11.08 14.45 -11.36
N SER A 242 10.25 15.03 -12.21
CA SER A 242 10.66 16.09 -13.15
C SER A 242 11.13 17.32 -12.38
N ARG A 243 10.38 17.73 -11.35
CA ARG A 243 10.78 18.82 -10.46
C ARG A 243 12.15 18.60 -9.81
N ILE A 244 12.43 17.41 -9.29
CA ILE A 244 13.76 17.08 -8.74
C ILE A 244 14.82 17.22 -9.82
N ARG A 245 14.61 16.64 -11.00
CA ARG A 245 15.58 16.68 -12.10
C ARG A 245 15.86 18.11 -12.56
N ASP A 246 14.83 18.92 -12.74
CA ASP A 246 14.95 20.30 -13.21
C ASP A 246 15.75 21.16 -12.23
N GLN A 247 15.50 21.01 -10.92
CA GLN A 247 16.25 21.73 -9.89
C GLN A 247 17.73 21.32 -9.84
N LEU A 248 18.02 20.03 -10.01
CA LEU A 248 19.41 19.54 -10.10
C LEU A 248 20.11 20.04 -11.37
N ALA A 249 19.41 20.10 -12.50
CA ALA A 249 19.95 20.62 -13.76
C ALA A 249 20.29 22.12 -13.63
N LEU A 250 19.37 22.93 -13.11
CA LEU A 250 19.59 24.36 -12.87
C LEU A 250 20.78 24.61 -11.93
N HIS A 251 20.90 23.82 -10.86
CA HIS A 251 22.04 23.92 -9.94
C HIS A 251 23.36 23.60 -10.65
N THR A 252 23.38 22.56 -11.49
CA THR A 252 24.57 22.18 -12.25
C THR A 252 24.99 23.28 -13.22
N VAL A 253 24.04 23.93 -13.90
CA VAL A 253 24.32 25.09 -14.78
C VAL A 253 24.92 26.24 -13.97
N GLY A 254 24.34 26.61 -12.83
CA GLY A 254 24.88 27.67 -11.97
C GLY A 254 26.32 27.39 -11.50
N LEU A 255 26.63 26.15 -11.13
CA LEU A 255 28.00 25.76 -10.76
C LEU A 255 28.99 25.87 -11.92
N LEU A 256 28.54 25.59 -13.15
CA LEU A 256 29.36 25.73 -14.36
C LEU A 256 29.61 27.20 -14.70
N GLU A 257 28.61 28.06 -14.56
CA GLU A 257 28.74 29.51 -14.73
C GLU A 257 29.73 30.10 -13.71
N GLU A 258 29.60 29.76 -12.42
CA GLU A 258 30.53 30.19 -11.37
C GLU A 258 31.97 29.69 -11.58
N ALA A 259 32.13 28.49 -12.15
CA ALA A 259 33.45 27.96 -12.49
C ALA A 259 34.06 28.69 -13.69
N SER A 260 33.24 29.01 -14.70
CA SER A 260 33.65 29.79 -15.87
C SER A 260 34.09 31.21 -15.48
N ASP A 261 33.31 31.89 -14.65
CA ASP A 261 33.61 33.26 -14.19
C ASP A 261 34.92 33.31 -13.39
N ARG A 262 35.17 32.32 -12.53
CA ARG A 262 36.43 32.19 -11.78
C ARG A 262 37.63 31.94 -12.70
N ALA A 263 37.47 31.13 -13.74
CA ALA A 263 38.52 30.90 -14.72
C ALA A 263 38.84 32.18 -15.52
N GLN A 264 37.82 32.94 -15.91
CA GLN A 264 37.98 34.23 -16.61
C GLN A 264 38.71 35.26 -15.75
N GLN A 265 38.32 35.42 -14.47
CA GLN A 265 38.98 36.33 -13.52
C GLN A 265 40.44 35.95 -13.24
N THR A 266 40.77 34.65 -13.25
CA THR A 266 42.17 34.20 -13.09
C THR A 266 43.01 34.54 -14.32
N THR A 267 42.39 34.66 -15.50
CA THR A 267 43.07 34.96 -16.77
C THR A 267 43.28 36.46 -16.97
N ASP A 268 42.38 37.33 -16.48
CA ASP A 268 42.51 38.79 -16.57
C ASP A 268 43.51 39.42 -15.57
N VAL A 269 43.97 38.65 -14.57
CA VAL A 269 44.93 39.10 -13.55
C VAL A 269 46.39 38.70 -13.90
N ALA A 270 46.59 37.94 -14.98
CA ALA A 270 47.90 37.51 -15.48
C ALA A 270 48.35 38.32 -16.69
#